data_AF-A0A2V8QR61-F1
#
_entry.id   AF-A0A2V8QR61-F1
#
_cell.length_a   1.000
_cell.length_b   1.000
_cell.length_c   1.000
_cell.angle_alpha   90.00
_cell.angle_beta   90.00
_cell.angle_gamma   90.00
#
_symmetry.space_group_name_H-M   'P 1'
#
loop_
_entity.id
_entity.type
_entity.pdbx_description
1 polymer ?
#
loop_
_entity_poly.entity_id
_entity_poly.type
_entity_poly.pdbx_seq_one_letter_code
_entity_poly.pdbx_strand_id
1 'polypeptide(L)'
;MFLNRWFSNYEEARRSLESEGGFLLPYRRHFYVCQPEAISAMGLDPGDPDWELIGRDCARPSDAGAFERLREKRAEVLRQSRTK
;
A
#
# COMPACT_ATOMS: atom_id res chain seq x y z
N MET A 1 3.32 -18.57 0.62
CA MET A 1 3.82 -18.02 -0.66
C MET A 1 2.87 -16.88 -1.00
N PHE A 2 3.29 -15.63 -0.80
CA PHE A 2 2.41 -14.46 -0.98
C PHE A 2 2.76 -13.80 -2.32
N LEU A 3 1.94 -14.06 -3.33
CA LEU A 3 2.14 -13.48 -4.65
C LEU A 3 1.38 -12.14 -4.72
N ASN A 4 2.08 -11.06 -5.04
CA ASN A 4 1.43 -9.80 -5.38
C ASN A 4 0.61 -10.01 -6.67
N ARG A 5 -0.63 -9.53 -6.68
CA ARG A 5 -1.46 -9.51 -7.89
C ARG A 5 -1.13 -8.26 -8.68
N TRP A 6 -0.60 -8.41 -9.90
CA TRP A 6 -0.12 -7.30 -10.73
C TRP A 6 -1.10 -6.95 -11.83
N PHE A 7 -1.24 -5.65 -12.09
CA PHE A 7 -2.18 -5.10 -13.05
C PHE A 7 -1.54 -3.99 -13.88
N SER A 8 -1.87 -3.95 -15.17
CA SER A 8 -1.40 -2.93 -16.10
C SER A 8 -2.24 -1.66 -16.09
N ASN A 9 -3.43 -1.70 -15.48
CA ASN A 9 -4.31 -0.56 -15.33
C ASN A 9 -4.94 -0.51 -13.94
N TYR A 10 -5.37 0.69 -13.56
CA TYR A 10 -5.92 0.97 -12.24
C TYR A 10 -7.28 0.27 -12.03
N GLU A 11 -8.14 0.23 -13.04
CA GLU A 11 -9.50 -0.30 -12.89
C GLU A 11 -9.51 -1.79 -12.53
N GLU A 12 -8.65 -2.60 -13.15
CA GLU A 12 -8.47 -4.01 -12.79
C GLU A 12 -7.92 -4.18 -11.37
N ALA A 13 -6.94 -3.36 -11.00
CA ALA A 13 -6.33 -3.41 -9.68
C ALA A 13 -7.34 -3.04 -8.58
N ARG A 14 -8.17 -2.02 -8.84
CA ARG A 14 -9.24 -1.60 -7.94
C ARG A 14 -10.30 -2.68 -7.78
N ARG A 15 -10.72 -3.34 -8.87
CA ARG A 15 -11.65 -4.49 -8.79
C ARG A 15 -11.07 -5.65 -7.99
N SER A 16 -9.78 -5.97 -8.14
CA SER A 16 -9.15 -7.02 -7.33
C SER A 16 -9.09 -6.63 -5.85
N LEU A 17 -8.82 -5.36 -5.54
CA LEU A 17 -8.89 -4.85 -4.17
C LEU A 17 -10.29 -4.99 -3.56
N GLU A 18 -11.36 -4.68 -4.30
CA GLU A 18 -12.74 -4.83 -3.83
C GLU A 18 -13.15 -6.30 -3.67
N SER A 19 -12.74 -7.16 -4.60
CA SER A 19 -13.13 -8.58 -4.63
C SER A 19 -12.37 -9.44 -3.62
N GLU A 20 -11.09 -9.15 -3.40
CA GLU A 20 -10.18 -10.05 -2.65
C GLU A 20 -9.50 -9.35 -1.47
N GLY A 21 -9.70 -8.05 -1.29
CA GLY A 21 -9.04 -7.25 -0.24
C GLY A 21 -7.53 -7.07 -0.48
N GLY A 22 -6.84 -6.60 0.56
CA GLY A 22 -5.41 -6.28 0.53
C GLY A 22 -5.14 -4.79 0.41
N PHE A 23 -3.96 -4.45 -0.12
CA PHE A 23 -3.49 -3.06 -0.25
C PHE A 23 -3.08 -2.80 -1.69
N LEU A 24 -3.67 -1.78 -2.32
CA LEU A 24 -3.38 -1.38 -3.68
C LEU A 24 -2.26 -0.34 -3.71
N LEU A 25 -1.12 -0.69 -4.30
CA LEU A 25 0.05 0.17 -4.41
C LEU A 25 0.39 0.46 -5.87
N PRO A 26 0.71 1.73 -6.21
CA PRO A 26 1.25 2.07 -7.52
C PRO A 26 2.72 1.66 -7.62
N TYR A 27 3.13 1.15 -8.78
CA TYR A 27 4.53 0.85 -9.11
C TYR A 27 4.88 1.24 -10.54
N ARG A 28 5.58 2.35 -10.71
CA ARG A 28 5.93 2.94 -12.01
C ARG A 28 4.69 3.16 -12.89
N ARG A 29 4.43 2.26 -13.84
CA ARG A 29 3.29 2.28 -14.77
C ARG A 29 2.26 1.19 -14.49
N HIS A 30 2.48 0.39 -13.46
CA HIS A 30 1.64 -0.73 -13.06
C HIS A 30 1.07 -0.48 -11.66
N PHE A 31 0.16 -1.36 -11.27
CA PHE A 31 -0.43 -1.40 -9.95
C PHE A 31 -0.31 -2.82 -9.43
N TYR A 32 -0.24 -2.98 -8.12
CA TYR A 32 -0.30 -4.30 -7.52
C TYR A 32 -1.09 -4.28 -6.22
N VAL A 33 -1.78 -5.40 -5.95
CA VAL A 33 -2.44 -5.64 -4.67
C VAL A 33 -1.62 -6.66 -3.88
N CYS A 34 -1.25 -6.30 -2.65
CA CYS A 34 -0.50 -7.16 -1.74
C CYS A 34 -1.25 -7.44 -0.45
N GLN A 35 -0.80 -8.47 0.26
CA GLN A 35 -1.36 -8.90 1.55
C GLN A 35 -0.64 -8.19 2.73
N PRO A 36 -1.23 -8.19 3.94
CA PRO A 36 -0.67 -7.52 5.12
C PRO A 36 0.81 -7.82 5.38
N GLU A 37 1.26 -9.04 5.11
CA GLU A 37 2.64 -9.46 5.33
C GLU A 37 3.63 -8.64 4.49
N ALA A 38 3.23 -8.23 3.28
CA ALA A 38 4.05 -7.36 2.43
C ALA A 38 4.15 -5.94 3.01
N ILE A 39 3.07 -5.44 3.62
CA ILE A 39 3.08 -4.15 4.34
C ILE A 39 4.03 -4.22 5.54
N SER A 40 3.96 -5.28 6.34
CA SER A 40 4.90 -5.53 7.44
C SER A 40 6.34 -5.69 6.97
N ALA A 41 6.58 -6.34 5.84
CA ALA A 41 7.92 -6.45 5.24
C ALA A 41 8.47 -5.09 4.75
N MET A 42 7.59 -4.14 4.42
CA MET A 42 7.95 -2.74 4.19
C MET A 42 8.15 -1.94 5.49
N GLY A 43 8.08 -2.59 6.66
CA GLY A 43 8.23 -1.97 7.98
C GLY A 43 7.07 -1.06 8.37
N LEU A 44 5.91 -1.19 7.71
CA LEU A 44 4.68 -0.47 8.06
C LEU A 44 3.76 -1.40 8.86
N ASP A 45 2.91 -0.81 9.70
CA ASP A 45 1.86 -1.54 10.40
C ASP A 45 0.65 -1.74 9.48
N PRO A 46 0.24 -2.98 9.13
CA PRO A 46 -0.97 -3.21 8.33
C PRO A 46 -2.27 -2.86 9.07
N GLY A 47 -2.22 -2.79 10.41
CA GLY A 47 -3.36 -2.42 11.27
C GLY A 47 -3.54 -0.91 11.45
N ASP A 48 -2.69 -0.10 10.83
CA ASP A 48 -2.77 1.37 10.90
C ASP A 48 -4.12 1.86 10.36
N PRO A 49 -4.91 2.64 11.15
CA PRO A 49 -6.21 3.11 10.72
C PRO A 49 -6.15 4.02 9.49
N ASP A 50 -4.98 4.63 9.20
CA ASP A 50 -4.78 5.42 8.00
C ASP A 50 -5.00 4.61 6.71
N TRP A 51 -4.77 3.29 6.75
CA TRP A 51 -5.06 2.41 5.62
C TRP A 51 -6.54 2.37 5.25
N GLU A 52 -7.43 2.35 6.25
CA GLU A 52 -8.88 2.37 6.01
C GLU A 52 -9.33 3.73 5.51
N LEU A 53 -8.75 4.82 6.04
CA LEU A 53 -9.08 6.18 5.62
C LEU A 53 -8.77 6.43 4.15
N ILE A 54 -7.69 5.83 3.62
CA ILE A 54 -7.37 5.90 2.20
C ILE A 54 -8.11 4.87 1.35
N GLY A 55 -8.96 4.01 1.94
CA GLY A 55 -9.63 2.91 1.26
C GLY A 55 -8.69 1.77 0.83
N ARG A 56 -7.53 1.66 1.49
CA ARG A 56 -6.39 0.79 1.14
C ARG A 56 -5.87 1.00 -0.30
N ASP A 57 -6.13 2.18 -0.85
CA ASP A 57 -5.74 2.57 -2.20
C ASP A 57 -4.69 3.69 -2.17
N CYS A 58 -3.42 3.33 -2.35
CA CYS A 58 -2.34 4.31 -2.46
C CYS A 58 -2.24 4.95 -3.85
N ALA A 59 -2.91 4.41 -4.86
CA ALA A 59 -2.91 4.98 -6.21
C ALA A 59 -3.88 6.14 -6.31
N ARG A 60 -5.04 6.04 -5.66
CA ARG A 60 -6.07 7.09 -5.55
C ARG A 60 -6.60 7.15 -4.11
N PRO A 61 -5.82 7.68 -3.16
CA PRO A 61 -6.23 7.74 -1.76
C PRO A 61 -7.44 8.64 -1.59
N SER A 62 -8.42 8.17 -0.82
CA SER A 62 -9.63 8.95 -0.50
C SER A 62 -9.36 10.05 0.53
N ASP A 63 -8.34 9.89 1.37
CA ASP A 63 -7.88 10.86 2.36
C ASP A 63 -6.41 11.20 2.14
N ALA A 64 -6.13 12.41 1.68
CA ALA A 64 -4.76 12.86 1.42
C ALA A 64 -3.91 12.99 2.71
N GLY A 65 -4.53 13.35 3.84
CA GLY A 65 -3.83 13.52 5.11
C GLY A 65 -3.40 12.18 5.71
N ALA A 66 -4.26 11.17 5.65
CA ALA A 66 -3.93 9.80 6.02
C ALA A 66 -2.83 9.22 5.14
N PHE A 67 -2.88 9.48 3.83
CA PHE A 67 -1.85 9.04 2.91
C PHE A 67 -0.48 9.66 3.21
N GLU A 68 -0.41 10.97 3.48
CA GLU A 68 0.85 11.62 3.85
C GLU A 68 1.43 11.06 5.16
N ARG A 69 0.61 10.80 6.18
CA ARG A 69 1.08 10.13 7.43
C ARG A 69 1.69 8.76 7.16
N LEU A 70 1.08 7.94 6.31
CA LEU A 70 1.64 6.64 5.90
C LEU A 70 2.97 6.80 5.15
N ARG A 71 3.10 7.83 4.30
CA ARG A 71 4.35 8.14 3.59
C ARG A 71 5.45 8.59 4.55
N GLU A 72 5.14 9.40 5.54
CA GLU A 72 6.07 9.83 6.59
C GLU A 72 6.60 8.64 7.39
N LYS A 73 5.71 7.75 7.86
CA LYS A 73 6.06 6.49 8.52
C LYS A 73 6.99 5.64 7.65
N ARG A 74 6.70 5.53 6.34
CA ARG A 74 7.56 4.79 5.41
C ARG A 74 8.93 5.44 5.24
N ALA A 75 8.99 6.76 5.18
CA ALA A 75 10.24 7.50 5.07
C ALA A 75 11.12 7.31 6.32
N GLU A 76 10.52 7.23 7.52
CA GLU A 76 11.22 6.91 8.77
C GLU A 76 11.88 5.53 8.74
N VAL A 77 11.12 4.51 8.32
CA VAL A 77 11.64 3.14 8.17
C VAL A 77 12.86 3.12 7.23
N LEU A 78 12.77 3.82 6.09
CA LEU A 78 13.86 3.91 5.12
C LEU A 78 15.10 4.64 5.68
N ARG A 79 14.91 5.69 6.49
CA ARG A 79 16.02 6.39 7.16
C ARG A 79 16.75 5.45 8.13
N GLN A 80 16.01 4.74 8.97
CA GLN A 80 16.57 3.81 9.95
C GLN A 80 17.30 2.64 9.30
N SER A 81 16.82 2.18 8.14
CA SER A 81 17.43 1.08 7.39
C SER A 81 18.76 1.47 6.73
N ARG A 82 19.04 2.76 6.55
CA ARG A 82 20.24 3.28 5.88
C ARG A 82 21.38 3.61 6.83
N THR A 83 21.10 3.63 8.14
CA THR A 83 22.06 3.94 9.21
C THR A 83 22.62 2.66 9.87
N LYS A 84 22.11 1.48 9.50
CA LYS A 84 22.68 0.17 9.81
C LYS A 84 23.54 -0.33 8.67
#